data_AF-A0AB39B7Y0-F1
#
_entry.id   AF-A0AB39B7Y0-F1
#
_cell.length_a   1.000
_cell.length_b   1.000
_cell.length_c   1.000
_cell.angle_alpha   90.00
_cell.angle_beta   90.00
_cell.angle_gamma   90.00
#
_symmetry.space_group_name_H-M   'P 1'
#
loop_
_entity.id
_entity.type
_entity.pdbx_description
1 polymer ?
#
loop_
_entity_poly.entity_id
_entity_poly.type
_entity_poly.pdbx_seq_one_letter_code
_entity_poly.pdbx_strand_id
1 'polypeptide(L)'
;MTKIVPDPPLTTQTSTTFGSCNGSHEPLFAVRAGVSSEDALIHASILIKSAYQANAQACELVEPEVRNLLWASQHTLEMSLALIEALLDEVEARSATAALLRRTVQADQPSVK
;
A
#
# COMPACT_ATOMS: atom_id res chain seq x y z
N MET A 1 -16.45 -27.29 20.42
CA MET A 1 -16.78 -25.92 19.98
C MET A 1 -15.49 -25.25 19.49
N THR A 2 -15.21 -25.32 18.20
CA THR A 2 -14.09 -24.58 17.60
C THR A 2 -14.55 -23.14 17.39
N LYS A 3 -14.14 -22.25 18.28
CA LYS A 3 -14.37 -20.81 18.11
C LYS A 3 -13.68 -20.42 16.80
N ILE A 4 -14.45 -19.97 15.80
CA ILE A 4 -13.89 -19.41 14.57
C ILE A 4 -13.12 -18.16 15.01
N VAL A 5 -11.80 -18.22 14.94
CA VAL A 5 -10.92 -17.08 15.22
C VAL A 5 -10.85 -16.29 13.92
N PRO A 6 -11.24 -15.00 13.91
CA PRO A 6 -11.05 -14.15 12.75
C PRO A 6 -9.57 -14.07 12.40
N ASP A 7 -9.25 -14.15 11.11
CA ASP A 7 -7.86 -13.95 10.66
C ASP A 7 -7.34 -12.59 11.16
N PRO A 8 -6.10 -12.55 11.68
CA PRO A 8 -5.52 -11.31 12.16
C PRO A 8 -5.38 -10.31 11.00
N PRO A 9 -5.54 -9.01 11.27
CA PRO A 9 -5.36 -7.99 10.25
C PRO A 9 -3.95 -8.07 9.65
N LEU A 10 -3.85 -8.00 8.33
CA LEU A 10 -2.54 -7.95 7.68
C LEU A 10 -1.86 -6.62 8.05
N THR A 11 -0.71 -6.75 8.69
CA THR A 11 0.15 -5.64 9.08
C THR A 11 1.57 -5.87 8.56
N THR A 12 2.28 -4.78 8.33
CA THR A 12 3.71 -4.81 8.02
C THR A 12 4.47 -5.47 9.17
N GLN A 13 5.24 -6.51 8.87
CA GLN A 13 5.94 -7.30 9.90
C GLN A 13 7.35 -6.77 10.19
N THR A 14 7.92 -6.00 9.26
CA THR A 14 9.30 -5.55 9.31
C THR A 14 9.39 -4.04 9.20
N SER A 15 10.42 -3.49 9.85
CA SER A 15 10.86 -2.12 9.63
C SER A 15 11.85 -2.11 8.47
N THR A 16 11.70 -1.17 7.54
CA THR A 16 12.60 -1.03 6.39
C THR A 16 13.22 0.36 6.40
N THR A 17 14.55 0.42 6.53
CA THR A 17 15.30 1.68 6.53
C THR A 17 15.48 2.25 5.12
N PHE A 18 15.54 3.57 4.99
CA PHE A 18 15.87 4.26 3.73
C PHE A 18 16.64 5.55 3.99
N GLY A 19 17.16 6.16 2.93
CA GLY A 19 17.98 7.38 3.04
C GLY A 19 19.37 7.12 3.63
N SER A 20 19.91 5.91 3.46
CA SER A 20 21.29 5.61 3.83
C SER A 20 22.26 6.35 2.89
N CYS A 21 23.18 7.14 3.44
CA CYS A 21 24.26 7.78 2.70
C CYS A 21 25.38 6.77 2.36
N ASN A 22 25.04 5.71 1.61
CA ASN A 22 25.98 4.63 1.25
C ASN A 22 26.69 3.99 2.46
N GLY A 23 26.03 3.95 3.62
CA GLY A 23 26.58 3.39 4.85
C GLY A 23 27.54 4.30 5.61
N SER A 24 27.68 5.59 5.25
CA SER A 24 28.54 6.53 5.97
C SER A 24 28.08 6.82 7.40
N HIS A 25 26.81 6.56 7.71
CA HIS A 25 26.20 6.67 9.02
C HIS A 25 24.97 5.75 9.11
N GLU A 26 24.46 5.54 10.33
CA GLU A 26 23.20 4.83 10.54
C GLU A 26 22.04 5.50 9.77
N PRO A 27 21.10 4.73 9.20
CA PRO A 27 19.95 5.31 8.50
C PRO A 27 19.10 6.18 9.41
N LEU A 28 18.75 7.38 8.94
CA LEU A 28 17.93 8.32 9.71
C LEU A 28 16.42 8.00 9.62
N PHE A 29 16.00 7.34 8.55
CA PHE A 29 14.58 7.10 8.27
C PHE A 29 14.26 5.62 8.14
N ALA A 30 13.07 5.23 8.58
CA ALA A 30 12.53 3.90 8.40
C ALA A 30 11.01 3.93 8.24
N VAL A 31 10.49 2.99 7.45
CA VAL A 31 9.07 2.63 7.45
C VAL A 31 8.81 1.84 8.74
N ARG A 32 7.81 2.24 9.50
CA ARG A 32 7.45 1.62 10.78
C ARG A 32 6.82 0.24 10.55
N ALA A 33 7.19 -0.74 11.38
CA ALA A 33 6.45 -2.01 11.47
C ALA A 33 5.08 -1.81 12.14
N GLY A 34 4.18 -2.77 11.96
CA GLY A 34 2.84 -2.77 12.55
C GLY A 34 1.84 -1.82 11.89
N VAL A 35 2.21 -1.18 10.77
CA VAL A 35 1.28 -0.39 9.95
C VAL A 35 0.35 -1.34 9.21
N SER A 36 -0.94 -0.99 9.12
CA SER A 36 -1.92 -1.78 8.36
C SER A 36 -1.53 -1.86 6.88
N SER A 37 -1.82 -2.99 6.23
CA SER A 37 -1.56 -3.12 4.79
C SER A 37 -2.33 -2.08 3.98
N GLU A 38 -3.54 -1.70 4.42
CA GLU A 38 -4.35 -0.64 3.80
C GLU A 38 -3.64 0.71 3.85
N ASP A 39 -3.25 1.18 5.04
CA ASP A 39 -2.54 2.45 5.20
C ASP A 39 -1.24 2.46 4.41
N ALA A 40 -0.49 1.35 4.43
CA ALA A 40 0.75 1.22 3.68
C ALA A 40 0.52 1.36 2.17
N LEU A 41 -0.52 0.73 1.62
CA LEU A 41 -0.88 0.83 0.20
C LEU A 41 -1.42 2.22 -0.16
N ILE A 42 -2.20 2.87 0.71
CA ILE A 42 -2.64 4.26 0.53
C ILE A 42 -1.41 5.17 0.41
N HIS A 43 -0.46 5.06 1.34
CA HIS A 43 0.76 5.85 1.29
C HIS A 43 1.63 5.52 0.07
N ALA A 44 1.74 4.26 -0.32
CA ALA A 44 2.43 3.86 -1.56
C ALA A 44 1.79 4.53 -2.78
N SER A 45 0.45 4.58 -2.87
CA SER A 45 -0.25 5.26 -3.97
C SER A 45 0.07 6.74 -4.04
N ILE A 46 0.19 7.42 -2.90
CA ILE A 46 0.55 8.86 -2.83
C ILE A 46 1.98 9.07 -3.34
N LEU A 47 2.93 8.21 -2.93
CA LEU A 47 4.32 8.28 -3.38
C LEU A 47 4.45 8.05 -4.88
N ILE A 48 3.75 7.04 -5.43
CA ILE A 48 3.75 6.76 -6.86
C ILE A 48 3.08 7.89 -7.65
N LYS A 49 1.97 8.46 -7.17
CA LYS A 49 1.32 9.63 -7.79
C LYS A 49 2.26 10.83 -7.85
N SER A 50 3.01 11.08 -6.77
CA SER A 50 4.02 12.14 -6.74
C SER A 50 5.14 11.90 -7.75
N ALA A 51 5.67 10.67 -7.81
CA ALA A 51 6.69 10.29 -8.80
C ALA A 51 6.17 10.41 -10.24
N TYR A 52 4.93 9.97 -10.50
CA TYR A 52 4.26 10.07 -11.80
C TYR A 52 4.14 11.52 -12.27
N GLN A 53 3.74 12.43 -11.38
CA GLN A 53 3.64 13.86 -11.68
C GLN A 53 5.00 14.49 -11.96
N ALA A 54 6.01 14.19 -11.13
CA ALA A 54 7.36 14.71 -11.32
C ALA A 54 7.99 14.20 -12.63
N ASN A 55 7.81 12.91 -12.95
CA ASN A 55 8.32 12.30 -14.18
C ASN A 55 7.59 12.84 -15.42
N ALA A 56 6.27 13.05 -15.36
CA ALA A 56 5.50 13.68 -16.42
C ALA A 56 6.01 15.11 -16.72
N GLN A 57 6.27 15.89 -15.67
CA GLN A 57 6.84 17.22 -15.84
C GLN A 57 8.25 17.16 -16.46
N ALA A 58 9.08 16.21 -16.01
CA ALA A 58 10.41 16.00 -16.57
C ALA A 58 10.37 15.62 -18.06
N CYS A 59 9.40 14.80 -18.50
CA CYS A 59 9.20 14.47 -19.91
C CYS A 59 9.07 15.72 -20.79
N GLU A 60 8.42 16.78 -20.29
CA GLU A 60 8.23 18.01 -21.06
C GLU A 60 9.47 18.89 -21.14
N LEU A 61 10.41 18.76 -20.20
CA LEU A 61 11.57 19.63 -20.05
C LEU A 61 12.84 19.10 -20.74
N VAL A 62 12.88 17.82 -21.12
CA VAL A 62 14.09 17.19 -21.66
C VAL A 62 14.07 17.06 -23.19
N GLU A 63 15.27 16.93 -23.75
CA GLU A 63 15.52 16.62 -25.15
C GLU A 63 14.92 15.25 -25.57
N PRO A 64 14.58 15.06 -26.86
CA PRO A 64 13.87 13.87 -27.33
C PRO A 64 14.53 12.53 -27.00
N GLU A 65 15.86 12.43 -27.02
CA GLU A 65 16.59 11.19 -26.74
C GLU A 65 16.38 10.71 -25.29
N VAL A 66 16.36 11.65 -24.34
CA VAL A 66 16.14 11.36 -22.91
C VAL A 66 14.66 11.16 -22.62
N ARG A 67 13.77 11.84 -23.35
CA ARG A 67 12.31 11.73 -23.21
C ARG A 67 11.82 10.29 -23.32
N ASN A 68 12.38 9.49 -24.23
CA ASN A 68 12.00 8.08 -24.40
C ASN A 68 12.25 7.24 -23.13
N LEU A 69 13.34 7.50 -22.41
CA LEU A 69 13.62 6.83 -21.13
C LEU A 69 12.61 7.23 -20.06
N LEU A 70 12.26 8.52 -20.00
CA LEU A 70 11.26 9.00 -19.06
C LEU A 70 9.85 8.47 -19.39
N TRP A 71 9.51 8.27 -20.66
CA TRP A 71 8.27 7.60 -21.06
C TRP A 71 8.19 6.15 -20.58
N ALA A 72 9.29 5.40 -20.64
CA ALA A 72 9.33 4.06 -20.07
C ALA A 72 9.07 4.07 -18.54
N SER A 73 9.68 5.02 -17.82
CA SER A 73 9.41 5.25 -16.40
C SER A 73 7.95 5.65 -16.16
N GLN A 74 7.40 6.52 -17.01
CA GLN A 74 6.03 7.01 -16.92
C GLN A 74 5.02 5.85 -16.95
N HIS A 75 5.17 4.96 -17.93
CA HIS A 75 4.30 3.80 -18.05
C HIS A 75 4.47 2.82 -16.88
N THR A 76 5.70 2.63 -16.40
CA THR A 76 5.96 1.77 -15.23
C THR A 76 5.32 2.33 -13.96
N LEU A 77 5.30 3.65 -13.77
CA LEU A 77 4.62 4.30 -12.65
C LEU A 77 3.10 4.16 -12.76
N GLU A 78 2.53 4.29 -13.97
CA GLU A 78 1.11 4.03 -14.23
C GLU A 78 0.72 2.59 -13.86
N MET A 79 1.47 1.60 -14.35
CA MET A 79 1.25 0.19 -14.02
C MET A 79 1.38 -0.08 -12.52
N SER A 80 2.38 0.52 -11.87
CA SER A 80 2.57 0.39 -10.42
C SER A 80 1.37 0.95 -9.64
N LEU A 81 0.82 2.08 -10.07
CA LEU A 81 -0.36 2.65 -9.44
C LEU A 81 -1.59 1.76 -9.63
N ALA A 82 -1.81 1.25 -10.85
CA ALA A 82 -2.93 0.34 -11.12
C ALA A 82 -2.87 -0.94 -10.28
N LEU A 83 -1.67 -1.51 -10.08
CA LEU A 83 -1.47 -2.66 -9.19
C LEU A 83 -1.80 -2.33 -7.73
N ILE A 84 -1.37 -1.15 -7.25
CA ILE A 84 -1.67 -0.70 -5.88
C ILE A 84 -3.17 -0.49 -5.68
N GLU A 85 -3.85 0.12 -6.66
CA GLU A 85 -5.30 0.35 -6.61
C GLU A 85 -6.07 -0.98 -6.59
N ALA A 86 -5.69 -1.95 -7.42
CA ALA A 86 -6.29 -3.28 -7.38
C ALA A 86 -6.10 -4.00 -6.02
N LEU A 87 -4.93 -3.83 -5.38
CA LEU A 87 -4.68 -4.38 -4.05
C LEU A 87 -5.49 -3.66 -2.95
N LEU A 88 -5.70 -2.36 -3.07
CA LEU A 88 -6.56 -1.60 -2.16
C LEU A 88 -8.01 -2.08 -2.24
N ASP A 89 -8.54 -2.25 -3.45
CA ASP A 89 -9.89 -2.79 -3.67
C ASP A 89 -10.05 -4.17 -3.01
N GLU A 90 -9.02 -5.03 -3.09
CA GLU A 90 -9.04 -6.35 -2.45
C GLU A 90 -9.04 -6.26 -0.92
N VAL A 91 -8.23 -5.36 -0.35
CA VAL A 91 -8.17 -5.14 1.10
C VAL A 91 -9.52 -4.60 1.62
N GLU A 92 -10.14 -3.67 0.90
CA GLU A 92 -11.47 -3.14 1.22
C GLU A 92 -12.55 -4.24 1.13
N ALA A 93 -12.55 -5.05 0.08
CA ALA A 93 -13.50 -6.16 -0.07
C ALA A 93 -13.38 -7.19 1.06
N ARG A 94 -12.15 -7.54 1.47
CA ARG A 94 -11.88 -8.44 2.60
C ARG A 94 -12.37 -7.85 3.92
N SER A 95 -12.14 -6.55 4.16
CA SER A 95 -12.57 -5.88 5.39
C SER A 95 -14.10 -5.83 5.50
N ALA A 96 -14.79 -5.54 4.39
CA ALA A 96 -16.25 -5.55 4.30
C ALA A 96 -16.83 -6.95 4.56
N THR A 97 -16.22 -7.99 3.98
CA THR A 97 -16.63 -9.38 4.18
C THR A 97 -16.47 -9.80 5.65
N ALA A 98 -15.35 -9.45 6.27
CA ALA A 98 -15.13 -9.74 7.69
C ALA A 98 -16.13 -8.99 8.59
N ALA A 99 -16.49 -7.75 8.26
CA ALA A 99 -17.49 -6.99 9.00
C ALA A 99 -18.88 -7.63 8.91
N LEU A 100 -19.28 -8.15 7.75
CA LEU A 100 -20.53 -8.88 7.57
C LEU A 100 -20.58 -10.15 8.43
N LEU A 101 -19.52 -10.97 8.39
CA LEU A 101 -19.42 -12.19 9.20
C LEU A 101 -19.52 -11.91 10.71
N ARG A 102 -18.92 -10.80 11.18
CA ARG A 102 -19.06 -10.39 12.58
C ARG A 102 -20.51 -10.05 12.93
N ARG A 103 -21.23 -9.34 12.05
CA ARG A 103 -22.64 -8.99 12.26
C ARG A 103 -23.54 -10.22 12.30
N THR A 104 -23.32 -11.20 11.41
CA THR A 104 -24.13 -12.43 11.41
C THR A 104 -23.89 -13.25 12.69
N VAL A 105 -22.63 -13.39 13.12
CA VAL A 105 -22.31 -14.10 14.38
C VAL A 105 -22.91 -13.39 15.60
N GLN A 106 -22.93 -12.06 15.62
CA GLN A 106 -23.54 -11.29 16.70
C GLN A 106 -25.08 -11.44 16.72
N ALA A 107 -25.71 -11.55 15.56
CA ALA A 107 -27.16 -11.75 15.44
C ALA A 107 -27.60 -13.15 15.90
N ASP A 108 -26.76 -14.18 15.74
CA ASP A 108 -27.03 -15.55 16.15
C ASP A 108 -26.71 -15.85 17.63
N GLN A 109 -26.18 -14.88 18.40
CA GLN A 109 -25.97 -15.07 19.83
C GLN A 109 -27.29 -14.92 20.61
N PRO A 110 -27.76 -15.97 21.32
CA PRO A 110 -28.99 -15.88 22.10
C PRO A 110 -28.81 -14.87 23.23
N SER A 111 -29.77 -13.96 23.36
CA SER A 111 -29.84 -12.97 24.45
C SER A 111 -29.88 -13.69 25.80
N VAL A 112 -28.72 -13.84 26.44
CA VAL A 112 -28.65 -14.33 27.82
C VAL A 112 -29.18 -13.21 28.72
N LYS A 113 -30.39 -13.40 29.24
CA LYS A 113 -30.96 -12.60 30.33
C LYS A 113 -30.36 -12.99 31.67
#